data_AF-A0A0C9U476-F1
#
_entry.id   AF-A0A0C9U476-F1
#
_cell.length_a   1.000
_cell.length_b   1.000
_cell.length_c   1.000
_cell.angle_alpha   90.00
_cell.angle_beta   90.00
_cell.angle_gamma   90.00
#
_symmetry.space_group_name_H-M   'P 1'
#
loop_
_entity.id
_entity.type
_entity.pdbx_description
1 polymer ?
#
loop_
_entity_poly.entity_id
_entity_poly.type
_entity_poly.pdbx_seq_one_letter_code
_entity_poly.pdbx_strand_id
1 'polypeptide(L)'
;MDYEGFLGVEDMGEYDGGDIREEDNGNEEECEPDSDVKDTDGNKTVERDGIDHNVTLRELALTAMYEQEVPPISKPSCFGIDCSVVGVYDCVDCDAMGYYCQECIIERHQRLPFHRMEEWDGNCLCRTSLAELVLIIFFGHGHQPCPNIHDELGIQDITILDITGVHTVRMGWCRCATACSQAEQLFARKWFPATILRPRTAFTFRVLKLFH
;
A
#
# COMPACT_ATOMS: atom_id res chain seq x y z
N MET A 1 42.00 36.25 7.44
CA MET A 1 42.88 35.17 6.95
C MET A 1 42.17 34.59 5.76
N ASP A 2 42.67 35.03 4.63
CA ASP A 2 42.10 34.92 3.29
C ASP A 2 42.39 33.55 2.69
N TYR A 3 41.50 33.08 1.82
CA TYR A 3 41.86 32.34 0.60
C TYR A 3 40.70 32.51 -0.40
N GLU A 4 40.86 33.46 -1.31
CA GLU A 4 40.11 33.57 -2.57
C GLU A 4 40.86 32.81 -3.69
N GLY A 5 40.08 32.28 -4.64
CA GLY A 5 40.40 32.24 -6.07
C GLY A 5 40.96 30.93 -6.64
N PHE A 6 40.26 30.32 -7.61
CA PHE A 6 40.50 30.57 -9.04
C PHE A 6 39.49 29.84 -9.96
N LEU A 7 39.23 30.47 -11.10
CA LEU A 7 38.21 30.20 -12.14
C LEU A 7 38.60 29.08 -13.12
N GLY A 8 37.59 28.55 -13.83
CA GLY A 8 37.75 27.78 -15.07
C GLY A 8 36.42 27.39 -15.71
N VAL A 9 35.92 28.23 -16.62
CA VAL A 9 34.83 27.98 -17.58
C VAL A 9 35.47 27.73 -18.95
N GLU A 10 34.73 27.05 -19.85
CA GLU A 10 34.90 26.82 -21.32
C GLU A 10 35.13 25.34 -21.68
N ASP A 11 34.52 24.71 -22.71
CA ASP A 11 33.46 25.11 -23.65
C ASP A 11 32.95 23.88 -24.45
N MET A 12 31.75 24.04 -25.01
CA MET A 12 31.12 23.44 -26.20
C MET A 12 31.51 22.06 -26.76
N GLY A 13 30.47 21.22 -26.89
CA GLY A 13 30.28 20.32 -28.03
C GLY A 13 28.80 20.34 -28.45
N GLU A 14 28.50 21.02 -29.57
CA GLU A 14 27.24 20.96 -30.31
C GLU A 14 26.92 19.53 -30.77
N TYR A 15 25.66 19.13 -30.65
CA TYR A 15 25.06 18.22 -31.64
C TYR A 15 23.60 18.61 -31.86
N ASP A 16 23.34 19.08 -33.07
CA ASP A 16 22.02 19.42 -33.60
C ASP A 16 21.22 18.18 -34.00
N GLY A 17 19.91 18.27 -33.79
CA GLY A 17 18.91 17.91 -34.82
C GLY A 17 18.48 16.45 -34.92
N GLY A 18 17.26 16.17 -34.46
CA GLY A 18 16.55 14.94 -34.80
C GLY A 18 15.19 14.82 -34.13
N ASP A 19 14.22 15.60 -34.60
CA ASP A 19 12.80 15.44 -34.28
C ASP A 19 12.27 14.17 -34.96
N ILE A 20 11.99 13.12 -34.19
CA ILE A 20 11.24 11.95 -34.66
C ILE A 20 10.09 11.73 -33.66
N ARG A 21 8.92 12.20 -34.09
CA ARG A 21 7.64 11.66 -33.65
C ARG A 21 7.57 10.20 -34.09
N GLU A 22 7.63 9.28 -33.15
CA GLU A 22 7.10 7.94 -33.36
C GLU A 22 5.98 7.71 -32.34
N GLU A 23 4.77 7.81 -32.88
CA GLU A 23 3.53 7.30 -32.32
C GLU A 23 3.70 5.79 -32.19
N ASP A 24 4.03 5.29 -31.00
CA ASP A 24 3.96 3.86 -30.73
C ASP A 24 2.49 3.50 -30.47
N ASN A 25 1.79 3.29 -31.60
CA ASN A 25 0.47 2.72 -31.66
C ASN A 25 0.51 1.33 -31.05
N GLY A 26 -0.31 1.13 -30.02
CA GLY A 26 -0.56 -0.18 -29.44
C GLY A 26 -0.94 -1.19 -30.52
N ASN A 27 -0.04 -2.14 -30.75
CA ASN A 27 -0.38 -3.46 -31.27
C ASN A 27 -0.31 -4.41 -30.07
N GLU A 28 -1.41 -4.48 -29.32
CA GLU A 28 -1.74 -5.71 -28.61
C GLU A 28 -2.00 -6.75 -29.71
N GLU A 29 -1.00 -7.59 -30.01
CA GLU A 29 -1.21 -8.80 -30.81
C GLU A 29 -2.15 -9.72 -30.02
N GLU A 30 -3.46 -9.52 -30.22
CA GLU A 30 -4.43 -10.58 -29.96
C GLU A 30 -4.08 -11.74 -30.89
N CYS A 31 -3.69 -12.89 -30.33
CA CYS A 31 -3.46 -14.11 -31.10
C CYS A 31 -4.77 -14.54 -31.77
N GLU A 32 -4.94 -14.22 -33.05
CA GLU A 32 -6.03 -14.79 -33.85
C GLU A 32 -5.79 -16.29 -34.09
N PRO A 33 -6.82 -17.14 -34.02
CA PRO A 33 -6.69 -18.56 -34.33
C PRO A 33 -6.68 -18.77 -35.85
N ASP A 34 -5.62 -19.42 -36.36
CA ASP A 34 -5.49 -19.88 -37.75
C ASP A 34 -6.71 -20.71 -38.20
N SER A 35 -7.50 -20.18 -39.13
CA SER A 35 -8.59 -20.93 -39.78
C SER A 35 -8.26 -21.20 -41.25
N ASP A 36 -7.57 -22.32 -41.51
CA ASP A 36 -7.41 -22.88 -42.84
C ASP A 36 -7.77 -24.38 -42.83
N VAL A 37 -9.08 -24.69 -42.91
CA VAL A 37 -9.54 -26.03 -43.31
C VAL A 37 -10.70 -25.91 -44.29
N LYS A 38 -10.48 -26.48 -45.48
CA LYS A 38 -11.37 -26.51 -46.64
C LYS A 38 -12.66 -27.28 -46.38
N ASP A 39 -13.78 -26.70 -46.79
CA ASP A 39 -15.09 -27.33 -46.88
C ASP A 39 -15.09 -28.56 -47.79
N THR A 40 -15.56 -29.70 -47.25
CA THR A 40 -16.20 -30.75 -48.03
C THR A 40 -17.40 -31.32 -47.26
N ASP A 41 -18.55 -31.27 -47.91
CA ASP A 41 -19.88 -31.74 -47.48
C ASP A 41 -19.93 -33.09 -46.76
N GLY A 42 -20.74 -33.18 -45.70
CA GLY A 42 -21.07 -34.46 -45.07
C GLY A 42 -21.80 -34.37 -43.73
N ASN A 43 -23.10 -34.09 -43.78
CA ASN A 43 -24.12 -34.24 -42.73
C ASN A 43 -23.75 -35.08 -41.48
N LYS A 44 -23.72 -34.42 -40.30
CA LYS A 44 -24.30 -34.90 -39.03
C LYS A 44 -24.30 -33.73 -38.04
N THR A 45 -25.48 -33.21 -37.76
CA THR A 45 -25.73 -32.36 -36.58
C THR A 45 -25.42 -33.16 -35.33
N VAL A 46 -24.23 -32.96 -34.79
CA VAL A 46 -23.92 -33.25 -33.40
C VAL A 46 -24.00 -31.91 -32.70
N GLU A 47 -25.07 -31.70 -31.95
CA GLU A 47 -25.16 -30.63 -30.96
C GLU A 47 -23.92 -30.75 -30.08
N ARG A 48 -22.92 -29.90 -30.35
CA ARG A 48 -21.87 -29.65 -29.39
C ARG A 48 -22.46 -28.60 -28.47
N ASP A 49 -22.86 -29.02 -27.28
CA ASP A 49 -22.89 -28.18 -26.09
C ASP A 49 -21.46 -27.67 -25.84
N GLY A 50 -20.95 -26.84 -26.74
CA GLY A 50 -19.71 -26.12 -26.59
C GLY A 50 -20.05 -24.96 -25.68
N ILE A 51 -19.96 -25.18 -24.38
CA ILE A 51 -19.99 -24.08 -23.41
C ILE A 51 -18.91 -23.11 -23.88
N ASP A 52 -19.32 -21.90 -24.28
CA ASP A 52 -18.42 -20.87 -24.76
C ASP A 52 -17.35 -20.68 -23.68
N HIS A 53 -16.12 -21.02 -24.03
CA HIS A 53 -15.00 -20.99 -23.09
C HIS A 53 -14.84 -19.59 -22.49
N ASN A 54 -15.15 -18.54 -23.27
CA ASN A 54 -15.13 -17.16 -22.79
C ASN A 54 -16.25 -16.87 -21.79
N VAL A 55 -17.46 -17.42 -22.01
CA VAL A 55 -18.57 -17.29 -21.04
C VAL A 55 -18.20 -17.99 -19.73
N THR A 56 -17.62 -19.20 -19.82
CA THR A 56 -17.17 -19.96 -18.65
C THR A 56 -16.10 -19.21 -17.86
N LEU A 57 -15.08 -18.66 -18.54
CA LEU A 57 -14.01 -17.90 -17.89
C LEU A 57 -14.52 -16.62 -17.22
N ARG A 58 -15.47 -15.91 -17.85
CA ARG A 58 -16.12 -14.73 -17.25
C ARG A 58 -16.90 -15.09 -16.00
N GLU A 59 -17.68 -16.16 -16.01
CA GLU A 59 -18.43 -16.63 -14.85
C GLU A 59 -17.51 -17.05 -13.70
N LEU A 60 -16.42 -17.76 -14.01
CA LEU A 60 -15.40 -18.13 -13.02
C LEU A 60 -14.71 -16.90 -12.42
N ALA A 61 -14.34 -15.92 -13.25
CA ALA A 61 -13.71 -14.68 -12.78
C ALA A 61 -14.65 -13.88 -11.86
N LEU A 62 -15.91 -13.73 -12.24
CA LEU A 62 -16.91 -13.05 -11.41
C LEU A 62 -17.13 -13.79 -10.08
N THR A 63 -17.23 -15.12 -10.12
CA THR A 63 -17.38 -15.94 -8.91
C THR A 63 -16.19 -15.76 -7.97
N ALA A 64 -14.96 -15.82 -8.49
CA ALA A 64 -13.75 -15.61 -7.71
C ALA A 64 -13.68 -14.19 -7.11
N MET A 65 -14.12 -13.15 -7.84
CA MET A 65 -14.21 -11.79 -7.31
C MET A 65 -15.23 -11.70 -6.16
N TYR A 66 -16.42 -12.29 -6.32
CA TYR A 66 -17.43 -12.27 -5.27
C TYR A 66 -16.98 -13.03 -4.03
N GLU A 67 -16.27 -14.16 -4.18
CA GLU A 67 -15.74 -14.94 -3.07
C GLU A 67 -14.77 -14.15 -2.18
N GLN A 68 -14.08 -13.14 -2.71
CA GLN A 68 -13.22 -12.24 -1.92
C GLN A 68 -14.01 -11.27 -1.03
N GLU A 69 -15.22 -10.92 -1.45
CA GLU A 69 -16.13 -10.03 -0.70
C GLU A 69 -17.04 -10.83 0.27
N VAL A 70 -17.06 -12.16 0.14
CA VAL A 70 -17.87 -13.03 1.01
C VAL A 70 -17.23 -13.11 2.38
N PRO A 71 -17.97 -12.77 3.45
CA PRO A 71 -17.43 -12.89 4.78
C PRO A 71 -17.13 -14.32 5.21
N PRO A 72 -16.26 -14.53 6.20
CA PRO A 72 -15.91 -15.86 6.66
C PRO A 72 -17.13 -16.55 7.27
N ILE A 73 -17.54 -17.67 6.66
CA ILE A 73 -18.71 -18.47 7.06
C ILE A 73 -18.56 -19.00 8.51
N SER A 74 -17.33 -19.19 8.96
CA SER A 74 -16.97 -19.60 10.32
C SER A 74 -15.82 -18.75 10.84
N LYS A 75 -15.69 -18.62 12.17
CA LYS A 75 -14.55 -17.92 12.81
C LYS A 75 -13.22 -18.43 12.23
N PRO A 76 -12.52 -17.63 11.41
CA PRO A 76 -11.34 -18.12 10.71
C PRO A 76 -10.18 -18.26 11.70
N SER A 77 -9.32 -19.25 11.48
CA SER A 77 -8.03 -19.32 12.17
C SER A 77 -7.13 -18.21 11.63
N CYS A 78 -6.35 -17.60 12.53
CA CYS A 78 -5.32 -16.63 12.16
C CYS A 78 -4.37 -17.23 11.11
N PHE A 79 -4.08 -16.47 10.07
CA PHE A 79 -3.13 -16.84 9.00
C PHE A 79 -1.65 -16.53 9.37
N GLY A 80 -1.38 -16.20 10.63
CA GLY A 80 -0.04 -15.97 11.16
C GLY A 80 0.77 -17.27 11.27
N ILE A 81 2.09 -17.16 11.12
CA ILE A 81 3.01 -18.29 11.28
C ILE A 81 2.91 -18.80 12.72
N ASP A 82 2.74 -20.12 12.89
CA ASP A 82 2.59 -20.79 14.18
C ASP A 82 1.46 -20.22 15.07
N CYS A 83 0.46 -19.56 14.48
CA CYS A 83 -0.70 -19.01 15.18
C CYS A 83 -1.95 -19.86 14.92
N SER A 84 -2.65 -20.23 16.00
CA SER A 84 -3.91 -21.01 15.92
C SER A 84 -5.10 -20.29 16.57
N VAL A 85 -4.89 -19.02 16.97
CA VAL A 85 -5.94 -18.17 17.55
C VAL A 85 -6.94 -17.76 16.45
N VAL A 86 -8.15 -17.38 16.84
CA VAL A 86 -9.13 -16.81 15.90
C VAL A 86 -8.59 -15.51 15.30
N GLY A 87 -8.63 -15.43 13.97
CA GLY A 87 -8.39 -14.19 13.23
C GLY A 87 -9.71 -13.47 12.99
N VAL A 88 -9.71 -12.15 13.14
CA VAL A 88 -10.87 -11.30 12.83
C VAL A 88 -10.48 -10.06 12.04
N TYR A 89 -9.19 -9.81 11.86
CA TYR A 89 -8.72 -8.61 11.17
C TYR A 89 -8.21 -8.96 9.78
N ASP A 90 -8.50 -8.09 8.82
CA ASP A 90 -7.99 -8.14 7.47
C ASP A 90 -7.38 -6.80 7.07
N CYS A 91 -6.52 -6.80 6.05
CA CYS A 91 -5.89 -5.61 5.52
C CYS A 91 -6.22 -5.47 4.03
N VAL A 92 -6.95 -4.42 3.69
CA VAL A 92 -7.43 -4.14 2.33
C VAL A 92 -6.28 -3.75 1.38
N ASP A 93 -5.15 -3.32 1.92
CA ASP A 93 -3.99 -2.86 1.13
C ASP A 93 -2.89 -3.94 0.97
N CYS A 94 -3.01 -5.08 1.65
CA CYS A 94 -2.06 -6.18 1.52
C CYS A 94 -2.60 -7.24 0.56
N ASP A 95 -1.73 -7.80 -0.29
CA ASP A 95 -2.02 -9.05 -1.03
C ASP A 95 -1.97 -10.30 -0.11
N ALA A 96 -2.09 -10.10 1.20
CA ALA A 96 -2.04 -11.17 2.18
C ALA A 96 -3.38 -11.90 2.22
N MET A 97 -3.36 -13.23 2.24
CA MET A 97 -4.58 -14.01 2.29
C MET A 97 -5.05 -14.22 3.73
N GLY A 98 -6.36 -14.17 3.90
CA GLY A 98 -7.04 -14.59 5.13
C GLY A 98 -6.98 -13.60 6.29
N TYR A 99 -7.59 -14.00 7.39
CA TYR A 99 -7.74 -13.16 8.58
C TYR A 99 -6.62 -13.40 9.59
N TYR A 100 -6.28 -12.35 10.34
CA TYR A 100 -5.26 -12.38 11.37
C TYR A 100 -5.83 -12.02 12.74
N CYS A 101 -5.21 -12.52 13.79
CA CYS A 101 -5.43 -11.98 15.14
C CYS A 101 -4.73 -10.62 15.27
N GLN A 102 -5.07 -9.88 16.33
CA GLN A 102 -4.52 -8.55 16.57
C GLN A 102 -2.98 -8.54 16.62
N GLU A 103 -2.36 -9.51 17.29
CA GLU A 103 -0.90 -9.58 17.43
C GLU A 103 -0.20 -9.78 16.08
N CYS A 104 -0.60 -10.81 15.32
CA CYS A 104 0.00 -11.12 14.02
C CYS A 104 -0.22 -9.99 13.02
N ILE A 105 -1.40 -9.35 13.02
CA ILE A 105 -1.66 -8.26 12.07
C ILE A 105 -0.84 -7.02 12.41
N ILE A 106 -0.66 -6.69 13.69
CA ILE A 106 0.20 -5.59 14.13
C ILE A 106 1.66 -5.87 13.77
N GLU A 107 2.15 -7.08 14.02
CA GLU A 107 3.53 -7.47 13.70
C GLU A 107 3.83 -7.29 12.22
N ARG A 108 2.92 -7.74 11.35
CA ARG A 108 3.05 -7.59 9.89
C ARG A 108 3.06 -6.13 9.45
N HIS A 109 2.31 -5.26 10.12
CA HIS A 109 2.10 -3.86 9.71
C HIS A 109 2.99 -2.84 10.44
N GLN A 110 3.98 -3.27 11.23
CA GLN A 110 4.92 -2.37 11.94
C GLN A 110 5.56 -1.29 11.06
N ARG A 111 5.73 -1.57 9.76
CA ARG A 111 6.35 -0.66 8.78
C ARG A 111 5.37 -0.12 7.74
N LEU A 112 4.09 -0.42 7.88
CA LEU A 112 3.03 -0.10 6.92
C LEU A 112 1.89 0.67 7.62
N PRO A 113 2.17 1.82 8.26
CA PRO A 113 1.21 2.52 9.12
C PRO A 113 -0.01 3.12 8.38
N PHE A 114 -0.02 3.08 7.05
CA PHE A 114 -1.06 3.65 6.19
C PHE A 114 -1.90 2.58 5.48
N HIS A 115 -1.72 1.32 5.87
CA HIS A 115 -2.58 0.25 5.42
C HIS A 115 -3.91 0.32 6.18
N ARG A 116 -4.99 0.13 5.44
CA ARG A 116 -6.37 0.20 5.91
C ARG A 116 -6.79 -1.17 6.41
N MET A 117 -7.29 -1.17 7.65
CA MET A 117 -7.64 -2.39 8.36
C MET A 117 -9.15 -2.53 8.43
N GLU A 118 -9.62 -3.76 8.42
CA GLU A 118 -11.01 -4.11 8.69
C GLU A 118 -11.09 -5.18 9.77
N GLU A 119 -12.14 -5.11 10.59
CA GLU A 119 -12.45 -6.06 11.64
C GLU A 119 -13.78 -6.74 11.34
N TRP A 120 -13.81 -8.06 11.46
CA TRP A 120 -15.02 -8.86 11.41
C TRP A 120 -15.75 -8.80 12.76
N ASP A 121 -16.86 -8.06 12.81
CA ASP A 121 -17.67 -7.89 14.03
C ASP A 121 -18.65 -9.06 14.29
N GLY A 122 -18.71 -10.03 13.37
CA GLY A 122 -19.65 -11.14 13.38
C GLY A 122 -20.79 -11.00 12.35
N ASN A 123 -20.98 -9.83 11.76
CA ASN A 123 -22.00 -9.56 10.76
C ASN A 123 -21.44 -8.91 9.48
N CYS A 124 -20.55 -7.93 9.61
CA CYS A 124 -19.87 -7.31 8.48
C CYS A 124 -18.42 -6.94 8.80
N LEU A 125 -17.65 -6.64 7.75
CA LEU A 125 -16.33 -6.02 7.91
C LEU A 125 -16.52 -4.53 8.20
N CYS A 126 -16.02 -4.11 9.35
CA CYS A 126 -16.05 -2.74 9.80
C CYS A 126 -14.64 -2.15 9.74
N ARG A 127 -14.53 -0.91 9.26
CA ARG A 127 -13.23 -0.22 9.24
C ARG A 127 -12.68 -0.05 10.65
N THR A 128 -11.41 -0.35 10.78
CA THR A 128 -10.60 -0.06 11.97
C THR A 128 -9.26 0.54 11.51
N SER A 129 -8.40 0.88 12.44
CA SER A 129 -7.09 1.45 12.15
C SER A 129 -6.02 0.77 12.98
N LEU A 130 -4.79 0.75 12.46
CA LEU A 130 -3.65 0.24 13.21
C LEU A 130 -3.48 0.97 14.56
N ALA A 131 -3.84 2.25 14.65
CA ALA A 131 -3.83 3.00 15.91
C ALA A 131 -4.87 2.48 16.93
N GLU A 132 -6.09 2.12 16.49
CA GLU A 132 -7.11 1.48 17.33
C GLU A 132 -6.67 0.08 17.77
N LEU A 133 -5.97 -0.64 16.90
CA LEU A 133 -5.31 -1.92 17.23
C LEU A 133 -4.06 -1.75 18.11
N VAL A 134 -3.74 -0.53 18.57
CA VAL A 134 -2.63 -0.25 19.50
C VAL A 134 -1.24 -0.39 18.86
N LEU A 135 -1.12 -0.28 17.54
CA LEU A 135 0.18 -0.07 16.88
C LEU A 135 0.69 1.34 17.20
N ILE A 136 1.91 1.43 17.74
CA ILE A 136 2.59 2.69 18.01
C ILE A 136 3.86 2.79 17.17
N ILE A 137 3.99 3.89 16.43
CA ILE A 137 5.20 4.18 15.66
C ILE A 137 6.17 4.99 16.53
N PHE A 138 7.25 4.35 16.98
CA PHE A 138 8.27 5.00 17.79
C PHE A 138 9.36 5.67 16.96
N PHE A 139 9.80 6.85 17.43
CA PHE A 139 10.84 7.65 16.79
C PHE A 139 12.18 7.55 17.55
N GLY A 140 13.29 7.82 16.84
CA GLY A 140 14.63 7.98 17.40
C GLY A 140 15.38 6.69 17.76
N HIS A 141 14.70 5.65 18.25
CA HIS A 141 15.33 4.44 18.82
C HIS A 141 15.09 3.16 18.00
N GLY A 142 15.17 3.24 16.68
CA GLY A 142 15.06 2.04 15.83
C GLY A 142 13.74 1.27 16.00
N HIS A 143 12.62 1.99 16.15
CA HIS A 143 11.28 1.45 16.43
C HIS A 143 11.07 0.94 17.87
N GLN A 144 12.03 1.10 18.77
CA GLN A 144 11.82 0.83 20.19
C GLN A 144 11.21 2.05 20.90
N PRO A 145 10.43 1.84 21.98
CA PRO A 145 9.98 2.92 22.84
C PRO A 145 11.15 3.77 23.33
N CYS A 146 10.99 5.10 23.25
CA CYS A 146 11.96 6.01 23.83
C CYS A 146 11.97 5.81 25.35
N PRO A 147 13.14 5.63 26.01
CA PRO A 147 13.18 5.44 27.46
C PRO A 147 12.65 6.66 28.22
N ASN A 148 12.67 7.84 27.60
CA ASN A 148 12.17 9.10 28.16
C ASN A 148 10.69 9.36 27.84
N ILE A 149 9.95 8.35 27.36
CA ILE A 149 8.50 8.41 27.14
C ILE A 149 7.79 8.07 28.46
N HIS A 150 7.87 8.98 29.43
CA HIS A 150 7.44 8.69 30.80
C HIS A 150 5.94 8.96 31.07
N ASP A 151 5.18 9.43 30.08
CA ASP A 151 3.77 9.83 30.24
C ASP A 151 2.92 9.67 28.96
N GLU A 152 1.59 9.73 29.12
CA GLU A 152 0.60 9.81 28.03
C GLU A 152 0.80 11.05 27.13
N LEU A 153 1.61 12.03 27.54
CA LEU A 153 1.99 13.20 26.74
C LEU A 153 3.06 12.87 25.68
N GLY A 154 3.76 11.75 25.82
CA GLY A 154 4.74 11.26 24.87
C GLY A 154 4.14 10.45 23.71
N ILE A 155 3.01 9.78 23.95
CA ILE A 155 2.23 9.08 22.94
C ILE A 155 1.17 10.04 22.40
N GLN A 156 1.07 10.17 21.08
CA GLN A 156 0.09 11.06 20.48
C GLN A 156 -0.48 10.50 19.19
N ASP A 157 -1.79 10.63 19.04
CA ASP A 157 -2.47 10.39 17.77
C ASP A 157 -2.36 11.64 16.91
N ILE A 158 -1.85 11.47 15.69
CA ILE A 158 -1.80 12.53 14.68
C ILE A 158 -2.43 12.07 13.38
N THR A 159 -2.97 13.02 12.62
CA THR A 159 -3.60 12.76 11.32
C THR A 159 -2.54 12.80 10.23
N ILE A 160 -2.46 11.76 9.41
CA ILE A 160 -1.55 11.70 8.28
C ILE A 160 -2.35 11.58 6.98
N LEU A 161 -2.07 12.46 6.03
CA LEU A 161 -2.58 12.34 4.67
C LEU A 161 -1.55 11.57 3.84
N ASP A 162 -1.98 10.45 3.27
CA ASP A 162 -1.22 9.62 2.33
C ASP A 162 -2.02 9.42 1.04
N ILE A 163 -1.41 8.83 0.02
CA ILE A 163 -2.10 8.49 -1.23
C ILE A 163 -3.22 7.46 -1.02
N THR A 164 -3.15 6.65 0.05
CA THR A 164 -4.23 5.70 0.41
C THR A 164 -5.37 6.35 1.20
N GLY A 165 -5.26 7.63 1.56
CA GLY A 165 -6.30 8.39 2.25
C GLY A 165 -5.81 9.11 3.51
N VAL A 166 -6.75 9.38 4.42
CA VAL A 166 -6.49 10.05 5.70
C VAL A 166 -6.42 9.01 6.81
N HIS A 167 -5.33 9.02 7.56
CA HIS A 167 -5.02 8.02 8.57
C HIS A 167 -4.85 8.66 9.94
N THR A 168 -5.35 8.01 10.98
CA THR A 168 -4.95 8.31 12.36
C THR A 168 -3.79 7.38 12.71
N VAL A 169 -2.64 7.96 13.07
CA VAL A 169 -1.45 7.20 13.44
C VAL A 169 -1.04 7.55 14.86
N ARG A 170 -0.89 6.53 15.70
CA ARG A 170 -0.39 6.66 17.06
C ARG A 170 1.13 6.66 17.08
N MET A 171 1.72 7.69 17.67
CA MET A 171 3.15 7.95 17.62
C MET A 171 3.76 8.05 19.01
N GLY A 172 4.91 7.44 19.20
CA GLY A 172 5.74 7.63 20.40
C GLY A 172 6.93 8.51 20.08
N TRP A 173 6.87 9.78 20.48
CA TRP A 173 7.93 10.75 20.21
C TRP A 173 9.22 10.41 20.95
N CYS A 174 10.37 10.62 20.31
CA CYS A 174 11.64 10.62 21.03
C CYS A 174 11.74 11.91 21.85
N ARG A 175 12.02 11.74 23.15
CA ARG A 175 12.15 12.81 24.14
C ARG A 175 13.50 12.81 24.87
N CYS A 176 14.49 12.11 24.31
CA CYS A 176 15.86 12.22 24.81
C CYS A 176 16.34 13.67 24.75
N ALA A 177 17.27 14.05 25.63
CA ALA A 177 17.83 15.41 25.64
C ALA A 177 18.50 15.80 24.30
N THR A 178 18.97 14.81 23.54
CA THR A 178 19.55 14.95 22.21
C THR A 178 18.56 14.75 21.06
N ALA A 179 17.27 14.56 21.35
CA ALA A 179 16.26 14.34 20.34
C ALA A 179 16.05 15.61 19.50
N CYS A 180 15.91 15.42 18.19
CA CYS A 180 15.48 16.47 17.27
C CYS A 180 14.03 16.90 17.59
N SER A 181 13.61 18.03 17.02
CA SER A 181 12.22 18.50 17.11
C SER A 181 11.23 17.47 16.52
N GLN A 182 9.95 17.58 16.90
CA GLN A 182 8.90 16.72 16.36
C GLN A 182 8.81 16.80 14.83
N ALA A 183 8.98 18.00 14.25
CA ALA A 183 9.01 18.19 12.81
C ALA A 183 10.16 17.42 12.13
N GLU A 184 11.37 17.50 12.69
CA GLU A 184 12.53 16.76 12.17
C GLU A 184 12.35 15.25 12.30
N GLN A 185 11.76 14.78 13.40
CA GLN A 185 11.41 13.37 13.58
C GLN A 185 10.43 12.89 12.48
N LEU A 186 9.43 13.71 12.12
CA LEU A 186 8.53 13.43 10.98
C LEU A 186 9.27 13.45 9.63
N PHE A 187 10.15 14.42 9.41
CA PHE A 187 10.95 14.49 8.18
C PHE A 187 11.86 13.27 8.00
N ALA A 188 12.41 12.72 9.08
CA ALA A 188 13.18 11.48 9.03
C ALA A 188 12.35 10.28 8.50
N ARG A 189 11.01 10.36 8.58
CA ARG A 189 10.07 9.38 8.01
C ARG A 189 9.46 9.82 6.68
N LYS A 190 9.98 10.89 6.06
CA LYS A 190 9.44 11.50 4.82
C LYS A 190 8.00 11.98 4.98
N TRP A 191 7.66 12.50 6.17
CA TRP A 191 6.36 13.09 6.47
C TRP A 191 6.55 14.59 6.71
N PHE A 192 5.83 15.39 5.93
CA PHE A 192 5.84 16.85 5.99
C PHE A 192 4.78 17.32 6.99
N PRO A 193 5.15 17.92 8.12
CA PRO A 193 4.17 18.43 9.08
C PRO A 193 3.40 19.64 8.54
N ALA A 194 2.11 19.73 8.83
CA ALA A 194 1.31 20.92 8.57
C ALA A 194 1.74 22.12 9.45
N THR A 195 2.28 21.84 10.65
CA THR A 195 2.79 22.84 11.59
C THR A 195 4.10 22.37 12.22
N ILE A 196 5.08 23.28 12.38
CA ILE A 196 6.43 22.91 12.84
C ILE A 196 6.49 22.67 14.36
N LEU A 197 5.89 23.54 15.16
CA LEU A 197 6.09 23.55 16.62
C LEU A 197 5.37 22.39 17.34
N ARG A 198 4.20 22.00 16.86
CA ARG A 198 3.35 20.98 17.48
C ARG A 198 2.49 20.31 16.39
N PRO A 199 3.09 19.43 15.57
CA PRO A 199 2.38 18.79 14.47
C PRO A 199 1.23 17.92 15.00
N ARG A 200 0.02 18.22 14.55
CA ARG A 200 -1.17 17.37 14.72
C ARG A 200 -1.64 16.75 13.42
N THR A 201 -1.12 17.27 12.31
CA THR A 201 -1.39 16.81 10.97
C THR A 201 -0.08 16.81 10.19
N ALA A 202 0.13 15.80 9.35
CA ALA A 202 1.24 15.77 8.40
C ALA A 202 0.80 15.11 7.08
N PHE A 203 1.62 15.30 6.04
CA PHE A 203 1.42 14.79 4.70
C PHE A 203 2.60 13.88 4.36
N THR A 204 2.37 12.70 3.80
CA THR A 204 3.50 11.91 3.31
C THR A 204 4.10 12.59 2.08
N PHE A 205 5.42 12.43 1.88
CA PHE A 205 6.03 12.93 0.65
C PHE A 205 5.45 12.27 -0.60
N ARG A 206 4.84 11.07 -0.47
CA ARG A 206 4.11 10.39 -1.55
C ARG A 206 2.92 11.23 -2.01
N VAL A 207 2.07 11.67 -1.08
CA VAL A 207 0.90 12.50 -1.45
C VAL A 207 1.32 13.87 -1.98
N LEU A 208 2.39 14.46 -1.44
CA LEU A 208 2.89 15.73 -1.97
C LEU A 208 3.37 15.58 -3.41
N LYS A 209 4.14 14.54 -3.73
CA LYS A 209 4.63 14.25 -5.09
C LYS A 209 3.56 13.87 -6.10
N LEU A 210 2.40 13.40 -5.65
CA LEU A 210 1.31 13.01 -6.56
C LEU A 210 0.69 14.21 -7.28
N PHE A 211 0.75 15.40 -6.68
CA PHE A 211 0.14 16.63 -7.22
C PHE A 211 1.17 17.60 -7.83
N HIS A 212 2.35 17.11 -8.23
CA HIS A 212 3.44 17.90 -8.82
C HIS A 212 3.64 17.63 -10.31
#